data_AF-A0A426GBX0-F1
#
_entry.id   AF-A0A426GBX0-F1
#
_cell.length_a   1.000
_cell.length_b   1.000
_cell.length_c   1.000
_cell.angle_alpha   90.00
_cell.angle_beta   90.00
_cell.angle_gamma   90.00
#
_symmetry.space_group_name_H-M   'P 1'
#
loop_
_entity.id
_entity.type
_entity.pdbx_description
1 polymer ?
#
loop_
_entity_poly.entity_id
_entity_poly.type
_entity_poly.pdbx_seq_one_letter_code
_entity_poly.pdbx_strand_id
1 'polypeptide(L)'
;RTISRHITKQTCESCNTYNMLKLTRHLYGLRPRAALFDYYERAHINHILAHQDPSTGMFAYMVPLMSGSARRFSRPFDGFWCCVGSGMESHAKHGDSIWW
;
A
#
# COMPACT_ATOMS: atom_id res chain seq x y z
N ARG A 1 19.98 8.85 -16.93
CA ARG A 1 18.53 8.82 -17.28
C ARG A 1 17.73 9.05 -16.00
N THR A 2 16.77 9.97 -15.99
CA THR A 2 15.98 10.33 -14.79
C THR A 2 14.81 9.37 -14.58
N ILE A 3 14.56 8.94 -13.34
CA ILE A 3 13.45 8.03 -12.98
C ILE A 3 12.07 8.57 -13.35
N SER A 4 11.91 9.90 -13.38
CA SER A 4 10.65 10.58 -13.67
C SER A 4 10.01 10.17 -15.00
N ARG A 5 10.81 9.78 -16.01
CA ARG A 5 10.30 9.34 -17.31
C ARG A 5 9.55 8.00 -17.26
N HIS A 6 9.70 7.24 -16.17
CA HIS A 6 9.07 5.93 -16.01
C HIS A 6 7.92 5.97 -15.01
N ILE A 7 7.68 7.10 -14.32
CA ILE A 7 6.57 7.25 -13.38
C ILE A 7 5.30 7.52 -14.19
N THR A 8 4.30 6.66 -14.04
CA THR A 8 3.01 6.79 -14.73
C THR A 8 1.86 6.64 -13.74
N LYS A 9 0.61 6.70 -14.22
CA LYS A 9 -0.57 6.45 -13.38
C LYS A 9 -0.68 4.99 -12.92
N GLN A 10 0.16 4.09 -13.44
CA GLN A 10 0.10 2.64 -13.25
C GLN A 10 1.34 2.08 -12.53
N THR A 11 2.22 2.92 -11.98
CA THR A 11 3.48 2.44 -11.39
C THR A 11 3.41 2.13 -9.90
N CYS A 12 2.36 2.54 -9.20
CA CYS A 12 2.29 2.50 -7.75
C CYS A 12 1.02 1.79 -7.29
N GLU A 13 1.02 0.47 -7.46
CA GLU A 13 -0.07 -0.42 -7.09
C GLU A 13 -0.03 -0.78 -5.59
N SER A 14 -1.20 -0.79 -4.95
CA SER A 14 -1.35 -1.06 -3.51
C SER A 14 -1.00 -2.52 -3.15
N CYS A 15 -1.38 -3.51 -3.97
CA CYS A 15 -1.04 -4.93 -3.76
C CYS A 15 0.46 -5.18 -3.64
N ASN A 16 1.28 -4.45 -4.39
CA ASN A 16 2.73 -4.62 -4.34
C ASN A 16 3.26 -4.21 -2.97
N THR A 17 2.77 -3.09 -2.44
CA THR A 17 3.19 -2.64 -1.11
C THR A 17 2.67 -3.55 -0.02
N TYR A 18 1.43 -4.03 -0.13
CA TYR A 18 0.88 -5.03 0.79
C TYR A 18 1.78 -6.27 0.90
N ASN A 19 2.21 -6.83 -0.24
CA ASN A 19 3.09 -7.99 -0.25
C ASN A 19 4.52 -7.66 0.21
N MET A 20 5.02 -6.46 -0.08
CA MET A 20 6.30 -6.01 0.46
C MET A 20 6.27 -5.90 1.99
N LEU A 21 5.19 -5.43 2.60
CA LEU A 21 5.04 -5.43 4.06
C LEU A 21 5.09 -6.85 4.65
N LYS A 22 4.42 -7.82 4.00
CA LYS A 22 4.52 -9.25 4.39
C LYS A 22 5.95 -9.77 4.28
N LEU A 23 6.64 -9.47 3.19
CA LEU A 23 8.05 -9.86 3.00
C LEU A 23 8.95 -9.22 4.07
N THR A 24 8.77 -7.94 4.35
CA THR A 24 9.51 -7.21 5.39
C THR A 24 9.38 -7.87 6.76
N ARG A 25 8.18 -8.32 7.12
CA ARG A 25 7.93 -9.11 8.35
C ARG A 25 8.76 -10.40 8.35
N HIS A 26 8.69 -11.19 7.27
CA HIS A 26 9.50 -12.42 7.17
C HIS A 26 11.00 -12.17 7.28
N LEU A 27 11.52 -11.13 6.60
CA LEU A 27 12.92 -10.77 6.65
C LEU A 27 13.35 -10.34 8.06
N TYR A 28 12.50 -9.61 8.77
CA TYR A 28 12.78 -9.17 10.13
C TYR A 28 12.79 -10.34 11.12
N GLY A 29 11.84 -11.28 10.98
CA GLY A 29 11.83 -12.53 11.77
C GLY A 29 13.07 -13.40 11.57
N LEU A 30 13.64 -13.42 10.36
CA LEU A 30 14.87 -14.16 10.06
C LEU A 30 16.12 -13.46 10.58
N ARG A 31 16.20 -12.14 10.43
CA ARG A 31 17.32 -11.33 10.89
C ARG A 31 16.85 -9.91 11.23
N PRO A 32 16.64 -9.60 12.51
CA PRO A 32 16.15 -8.30 12.93
C PRO A 32 17.09 -7.17 12.49
N ARG A 33 16.53 -6.20 11.77
CA ARG A 33 17.23 -4.98 11.32
C ARG A 33 16.25 -3.83 11.37
N ALA A 34 16.58 -2.77 12.12
CA ALA A 34 15.72 -1.61 12.30
C ALA A 34 15.25 -1.00 10.96
N ALA A 35 16.14 -0.94 9.96
CA ALA A 35 15.84 -0.43 8.62
C ALA A 35 14.66 -1.13 7.91
N LEU A 36 14.35 -2.39 8.26
CA LEU A 36 13.17 -3.08 7.72
C LEU A 36 11.88 -2.45 8.26
N PHE A 37 11.84 -2.08 9.53
CA PHE A 37 10.69 -1.42 10.14
C PHE A 37 10.62 0.07 9.81
N ASP A 38 11.75 0.73 9.52
CA ASP A 38 11.73 2.08 8.91
C ASP A 38 11.04 2.09 7.53
N TYR A 39 11.24 1.02 6.75
CA TYR A 39 10.50 0.81 5.50
C TYR A 39 9.03 0.47 5.77
N TYR A 40 8.78 -0.44 6.73
CA TYR A 40 7.44 -0.87 7.08
C TYR A 40 6.55 0.32 7.46
N GLU A 41 6.99 1.15 8.40
CA GLU A 41 6.25 2.34 8.84
C GLU A 41 5.94 3.28 7.66
N ARG A 42 6.96 3.60 6.87
CA ARG A 42 6.82 4.50 5.72
C ARG A 42 5.81 4.00 4.70
N ALA A 43 5.89 2.73 4.34
CA ALA A 43 4.99 2.11 3.37
C ALA A 43 3.57 1.93 3.95
N HIS A 44 3.47 1.56 5.23
CA HIS A 44 2.21 1.36 5.91
C HIS A 44 1.40 2.66 6.03
N ILE A 45 2.03 3.75 6.47
CA ILE A 45 1.34 5.03 6.65
C ILE A 45 1.13 5.77 5.34
N ASN A 46 2.14 5.86 4.47
CA ASN A 46 2.03 6.71 3.28
C ASN A 46 1.32 6.04 2.10
N HIS A 47 1.33 4.71 2.02
CA HIS A 47 0.73 4.00 0.89
C HIS A 47 -0.47 3.16 1.32
N ILE A 48 -0.33 2.28 2.31
CA ILE A 48 -1.43 1.40 2.73
C ILE A 48 -2.54 2.21 3.41
N LEU A 49 -2.27 3.01 4.44
CA LEU A 49 -3.33 3.79 5.07
C LEU A 49 -3.99 4.77 4.07
N ALA A 50 -3.18 5.36 3.18
CA ALA A 50 -3.65 6.32 2.19
C ALA A 50 -4.47 5.70 1.03
N HIS A 51 -4.43 4.38 0.83
CA HIS A 51 -5.11 3.77 -0.32
C HIS A 51 -6.63 3.67 -0.14
N GLN A 52 -7.14 3.74 1.09
CA GLN A 52 -8.57 3.77 1.36
C GLN A 52 -9.10 5.21 1.38
N ASP A 53 -10.25 5.43 0.74
CA ASP A 53 -11.02 6.66 0.90
C ASP A 53 -11.68 6.65 2.29
N PRO A 54 -11.34 7.59 3.19
CA PRO A 54 -11.90 7.61 4.55
C PRO A 54 -13.39 7.95 4.59
N SER A 55 -13.94 8.54 3.53
CA SER A 55 -15.36 8.93 3.46
C SER A 55 -16.26 7.82 2.95
N THR A 56 -15.77 7.00 2.01
CA THR A 56 -16.55 5.93 1.36
C THR A 56 -16.11 4.52 1.73
N GLY A 57 -14.93 4.35 2.33
CA GLY A 57 -14.32 3.06 2.63
C GLY A 57 -13.78 2.31 1.40
N MET A 58 -13.85 2.92 0.21
CA MET A 58 -13.43 2.29 -1.05
C MET A 58 -11.91 2.35 -1.25
N PHE A 59 -11.38 1.42 -2.04
CA PHE A 59 -9.93 1.22 -2.16
C PHE A 59 -9.39 1.68 -3.51
N ALA A 60 -8.24 2.35 -3.49
CA ALA A 60 -7.51 2.73 -4.68
C ALA A 60 -6.61 1.58 -5.17
N TYR A 61 -6.69 1.28 -6.46
CA TYR A 61 -5.77 0.32 -7.10
C TYR A 61 -4.37 0.93 -7.24
N MET A 62 -4.31 2.12 -7.85
CA MET A 62 -3.07 2.86 -8.08
C MET A 62 -3.06 4.16 -7.26
N VAL A 63 -1.91 4.46 -6.63
CA VAL A 63 -1.65 5.69 -5.89
C VAL A 63 -0.59 6.51 -6.65
N PRO A 64 -0.97 7.30 -7.66
CA PRO A 64 -0.02 7.97 -8.54
C PRO A 64 0.83 9.03 -7.79
N LEU A 65 2.10 9.14 -8.17
CA LEU A 65 3.07 10.07 -7.58
C LEU A 65 3.16 11.42 -8.33
N MET A 66 2.51 11.54 -9.48
CA MET A 66 2.56 12.74 -10.32
C MET A 66 1.67 13.85 -9.74
N SER A 67 2.16 15.09 -9.76
CA SER A 67 1.38 16.26 -9.37
C SER A 67 0.11 16.38 -10.21
N GLY A 68 -1.00 16.76 -9.56
CA GLY A 68 -2.32 16.91 -10.20
C GLY A 68 -3.01 15.61 -10.60
N SER A 69 -2.43 14.44 -10.30
CA SER A 69 -3.09 13.15 -10.57
C SER A 69 -4.05 12.75 -9.45
N ALA A 70 -5.29 12.43 -9.81
CA ALA A 70 -6.28 11.92 -8.88
C ALA A 70 -6.18 10.40 -8.70
N ARG A 71 -6.46 9.93 -7.48
CA ARG A 71 -6.71 8.51 -7.18
C ARG A 71 -8.09 8.14 -7.71
N ARG A 72 -8.24 6.90 -8.16
CA ARG A 72 -9.54 6.30 -8.46
C ARG A 72 -9.79 5.18 -7.48
N PHE A 73 -10.95 5.21 -6.84
CA PHE A 73 -11.36 4.23 -5.86
C PHE A 73 -12.33 3.22 -6.48
N SER A 74 -12.41 2.03 -5.88
CA SER A 74 -13.41 1.02 -6.19
C SER A 74 -14.83 1.51 -5.92
N ARG A 75 -15.84 0.75 -6.32
CA ARG A 75 -17.24 0.96 -5.90
C ARG A 75 -17.72 -0.22 -5.06
N PRO A 76 -18.69 -0.03 -4.15
CA PRO A 76 -19.10 -1.07 -3.21
C PRO A 76 -19.57 -2.37 -3.87
N PHE A 77 -20.23 -2.25 -5.03
CA PHE A 77 -20.81 -3.39 -5.74
C PHE A 77 -20.23 -3.61 -7.14
N ASP A 78 -19.28 -2.77 -7.57
CA ASP A 78 -18.73 -2.77 -8.93
C ASP A 78 -17.25 -2.30 -8.92
N GLY A 79 -16.33 -3.20 -8.55
CA GLY A 79 -14.91 -2.83 -8.43
C GLY A 79 -14.02 -3.91 -7.86
N PHE A 80 -14.27 -5.19 -8.19
CA PHE A 80 -13.65 -6.35 -7.55
C PHE A 80 -12.23 -6.65 -8.06
N TRP A 81 -11.30 -5.76 -7.78
CA TRP A 81 -9.90 -5.92 -8.15
C TRP A 81 -9.08 -6.58 -7.04
N CYS A 82 -7.88 -7.08 -7.37
CA CYS A 82 -6.95 -7.61 -6.38
C CYS A 82 -6.66 -6.62 -5.22
N CYS A 83 -6.55 -5.32 -5.53
CA CYS A 83 -6.30 -4.28 -4.53
C CYS A 83 -7.45 -4.09 -3.54
N VAL A 84 -8.68 -4.48 -3.87
CA VAL A 84 -9.80 -4.49 -2.91
C VAL A 84 -9.60 -5.59 -1.88
N GLY A 85 -9.26 -6.80 -2.30
CA GLY A 85 -8.97 -7.91 -1.39
C GLY A 85 -7.77 -7.60 -0.48
N SER A 86 -6.64 -7.17 -1.06
CA SER A 86 -5.49 -6.77 -0.24
C SER A 86 -5.78 -5.56 0.65
N GLY A 87 -6.67 -4.66 0.22
CA GLY A 87 -7.11 -3.51 1.00
C GLY A 87 -7.87 -3.93 2.24
N MET A 88 -8.88 -4.80 2.08
CA MET A 88 -9.62 -5.38 3.20
C MET A 88 -8.69 -6.10 4.19
N GLU A 89 -7.77 -6.92 3.70
CA GLU A 89 -6.79 -7.60 4.54
C GLU A 89 -5.86 -6.62 5.27
N SER A 90 -5.47 -5.52 4.62
CA SER A 90 -4.57 -4.52 5.19
C SER A 90 -5.22 -3.75 6.34
N HIS A 91 -6.44 -3.26 6.13
CA HIS A 91 -7.14 -2.44 7.11
C HIS A 91 -7.65 -3.22 8.32
N ALA A 92 -7.82 -4.55 8.18
CA ALA A 92 -8.13 -5.43 9.30
C ALA A 92 -6.95 -5.65 10.28
N LYS A 93 -5.72 -5.24 9.92
CA LYS A 93 -4.51 -5.64 10.66
C LYS A 93 -3.46 -4.55 10.88
N HIS A 94 -3.87 -3.29 11.00
CA HIS A 94 -2.94 -2.19 11.32
C HIS A 94 -2.08 -2.46 12.58
N GLY A 95 -2.62 -3.18 13.57
CA GLY A 95 -1.91 -3.53 14.80
C GLY A 95 -0.91 -4.69 14.69
N ASP A 96 -0.92 -5.47 13.60
CA ASP A 96 -0.20 -6.76 13.51
C ASP A 96 1.33 -6.62 13.53
N SER A 97 1.86 -5.44 13.26
CA SER A 97 3.31 -5.16 13.22
C SER A 97 3.73 -4.02 14.14
N ILE A 98 2.93 -3.69 15.17
CA ILE A 98 3.37 -2.69 16.16
C ILE A 98 4.42 -3.31 17.09
N TRP A 99 4.25 -4.60 17.38
CA TRP A 99 5.14 -5.41 18.21
C TRP A 99 5.67 -6.58 17.38
N TRP A 100 6.89 -7.02 17.67
CA TRP A 100 7.52 -8.15 16.99
C TRP A 100 8.23 -9.06 17.98
#